data_AF-A0AAV4J2Z4-F1
#
_entry.id   AF-A0AAV4J2Z4-F1
#
_cell.length_a   1.000
_cell.length_b   1.000
_cell.length_c   1.000
_cell.angle_alpha   90.00
_cell.angle_beta   90.00
_cell.angle_gamma   90.00
#
_symmetry.space_group_name_H-M   'P 1'
#
loop_
_entity.id
_entity.type
_entity.pdbx_description
1 polymer ?
#
loop_
_entity_poly.entity_id
_entity_poly.type
_entity_poly.pdbx_seq_one_letter_code
_entity_poly.pdbx_strand_id
1 'polypeptide(L)'
;MTCGQGQKIPGVFGMRLQADNETCLPMLSEKYKFYLAFENSLCQEYISEKFFKLFNDVDIVPVVRGGANYKSYFPPDMYVDASDFSSPEALADYLDDLGKDKARYLNYLRNKNKYRMVLDRPDWQCKLCKKLFNDKKVRRYRNVHAWLTNKSCHDPMDSALFM
;
A
#
# COMPACT_ATOMS: atom_id res chain seq x y z
N MET A 1 -12.20 1.54 -8.60
CA MET A 1 -12.86 2.32 -7.53
C MET A 1 -11.93 2.34 -6.32
N THR A 2 -11.44 3.49 -5.88
CA THR A 2 -10.55 3.59 -4.73
C THR A 2 -11.31 4.17 -3.53
N CYS A 3 -11.50 3.39 -2.46
CA CYS A 3 -11.94 3.93 -1.17
C CYS A 3 -10.96 5.04 -0.75
N GLY A 4 -11.44 6.29 -0.63
CA GLY A 4 -10.62 7.46 -0.28
C GLY A 4 -10.24 8.42 -1.42
N GLN A 5 -10.51 8.12 -2.70
CA GLN A 5 -10.50 9.18 -3.73
C GLN A 5 -11.92 9.63 -4.01
N GLY A 6 -12.24 10.84 -3.52
CA GLY A 6 -13.57 11.37 -3.71
C GLY A 6 -13.88 11.79 -5.15
N GLN A 7 -15.14 11.72 -5.54
CA GLN A 7 -15.61 12.18 -6.85
C GLN A 7 -15.55 13.70 -6.90
N LYS A 8 -15.04 14.29 -7.99
CA LYS A 8 -15.06 15.75 -8.16
C LYS A 8 -16.52 16.22 -8.15
N ILE A 9 -16.84 17.21 -7.31
CA ILE A 9 -18.16 17.84 -7.33
C ILE A 9 -18.24 18.71 -8.59
N PRO A 10 -19.19 18.46 -9.51
CA PRO A 10 -19.38 19.32 -10.67
C PRO A 10 -19.64 20.76 -10.22
N GLY A 11 -18.85 21.71 -10.71
CA GLY A 11 -19.01 23.13 -10.40
C GLY A 11 -18.28 23.64 -9.14
N VAL A 12 -17.57 22.80 -8.38
CA VAL A 12 -16.78 23.24 -7.22
C VAL A 12 -15.31 22.90 -7.42
N PHE A 13 -14.47 23.92 -7.59
CA PHE A 13 -13.03 23.74 -7.78
C PHE A 13 -12.36 23.24 -6.50
N GLY A 14 -11.69 22.08 -6.57
CA GLY A 14 -10.89 21.55 -5.47
C GLY A 14 -11.63 20.71 -4.41
N MET A 15 -12.96 20.61 -4.47
CA MET A 15 -13.74 19.83 -3.50
C MET A 15 -14.11 18.45 -4.06
N ARG A 16 -13.78 17.39 -3.31
CA ARG A 16 -14.11 16.00 -3.66
C ARG A 16 -15.12 15.46 -2.64
N LEU A 17 -16.20 14.83 -3.10
CA LEU A 17 -17.08 14.03 -2.25
C LEU A 17 -16.29 12.81 -1.80
N GLN A 18 -15.80 12.80 -0.56
CA GLN A 18 -15.19 11.59 0.00
C GLN A 18 -16.22 10.47 -0.13
N ALA A 19 -15.85 9.39 -0.83
CA ALA A 19 -16.49 8.11 -0.57
C ALA A 19 -16.26 7.85 0.92
N ASP A 20 -17.35 7.87 1.68
CA ASP A 20 -17.30 7.67 3.12
C ASP A 20 -16.51 6.37 3.40
N ASN A 21 -15.41 6.52 4.14
CA ASN A 21 -14.56 5.39 4.52
C ASN A 21 -15.32 4.40 5.42
N GLU A 22 -16.31 4.86 6.20
CA GLU A 22 -17.14 4.02 7.07
C GLU A 22 -17.97 3.02 6.25
N THR A 23 -18.45 3.42 5.07
CA THR A 23 -19.19 2.52 4.18
C THR A 23 -18.28 1.78 3.18
N CYS A 24 -17.19 2.41 2.73
CA CYS A 24 -16.39 1.87 1.64
C CYS A 24 -15.47 0.71 2.05
N LEU A 25 -14.77 0.82 3.19
CA LEU A 25 -13.83 -0.22 3.62
C LEU A 25 -14.52 -1.54 3.99
N PRO A 26 -15.65 -1.56 4.72
CA PRO A 26 -16.38 -2.81 4.98
C PRO A 26 -16.86 -3.49 3.70
N MET A 27 -17.35 -2.69 2.74
CA MET A 27 -17.81 -3.19 1.44
C MET A 27 -16.70 -3.89 0.64
N LEU A 28 -15.44 -3.50 0.82
CA LEU A 28 -14.31 -4.20 0.21
C LEU A 28 -14.23 -5.67 0.67
N SER A 29 -14.32 -5.91 1.98
CA SER A 29 -14.26 -7.25 2.57
C SER A 29 -15.38 -8.17 2.05
N GLU A 30 -16.56 -7.61 1.80
CA GLU A 30 -17.75 -8.37 1.39
C GLU A 30 -17.77 -8.69 -0.10
N LYS A 31 -17.34 -7.75 -0.95
CA LYS A 31 -17.59 -7.81 -2.40
C LYS A 31 -16.36 -8.10 -3.24
N TYR A 32 -15.16 -7.95 -2.69
CA TYR A 32 -13.91 -8.05 -3.46
C TYR A 32 -12.89 -8.94 -2.76
N LYS A 33 -12.07 -9.62 -3.56
CA LYS A 33 -10.93 -10.42 -3.06
C LYS A 33 -9.63 -9.64 -3.04
N PHE A 34 -9.50 -8.65 -3.92
CA PHE A 34 -8.25 -7.94 -4.15
C PHE A 34 -8.47 -6.44 -4.16
N TYR A 35 -7.53 -5.70 -3.58
CA TYR A 35 -7.51 -4.24 -3.62
C TYR A 35 -6.21 -3.74 -4.25
N LEU A 36 -6.30 -2.98 -5.35
CA LEU A 36 -5.14 -2.36 -5.98
C LEU A 36 -4.66 -1.15 -5.17
N ALA A 37 -3.64 -1.36 -4.33
CA ALA A 37 -2.95 -0.33 -3.56
C ALA A 37 -1.74 0.23 -4.34
N PHE A 38 -1.99 0.76 -5.53
CA PHE A 38 -0.95 1.27 -6.42
C PHE A 38 -0.56 2.69 -6.05
N GLU A 39 0.74 2.98 -6.08
CA GLU A 39 1.25 4.32 -5.83
C GLU A 39 1.19 5.20 -7.07
N ASN A 40 1.00 6.50 -6.83
CA ASN A 40 0.98 7.50 -7.89
C ASN A 40 2.39 7.75 -8.47
N SER A 41 3.43 7.40 -7.71
CA SER A 41 4.84 7.53 -8.10
C SER A 41 5.62 6.37 -7.49
N LEU A 42 6.49 5.76 -8.28
CA LEU A 42 7.29 4.61 -7.88
C LEU A 42 8.56 5.11 -7.21
N CYS A 43 8.44 5.42 -5.92
CA CYS A 43 9.53 5.99 -5.13
C CYS A 43 10.13 4.98 -4.15
N GLN A 44 11.46 5.04 -3.97
CA GLN A 44 12.18 4.31 -2.94
C GLN A 44 11.61 4.67 -1.56
N GLU A 45 11.39 3.67 -0.71
CA GLU A 45 10.88 3.83 0.66
C GLU A 45 9.47 4.46 0.77
N TYR A 46 8.75 4.70 -0.34
CA TYR A 46 7.40 5.29 -0.34
C TYR A 46 6.31 4.21 -0.34
N ILE A 47 5.59 4.11 0.77
CA ILE A 47 4.41 3.26 0.95
C ILE A 47 3.34 4.12 1.63
N SER A 48 2.17 4.25 1.01
CA SER A 48 1.15 5.21 1.44
C SER A 48 -0.02 4.56 2.19
N GLU A 49 -0.96 5.40 2.62
CA GLU A 49 -2.23 5.01 3.24
C GLU A 49 -3.03 3.98 2.44
N LYS A 50 -2.82 3.88 1.12
CA LYS A 50 -3.51 2.92 0.25
C LYS A 50 -3.27 1.48 0.69
N PHE A 51 -2.04 1.17 1.10
CA PHE A 51 -1.68 -0.14 1.64
C PHE A 51 -2.13 -0.26 3.10
N PHE A 52 -1.76 0.72 3.92
CA PHE A 52 -1.91 0.61 5.36
C PHE A 52 -3.37 0.62 5.85
N LYS A 53 -4.29 1.32 5.17
CA LYS A 53 -5.71 1.36 5.57
C LYS A 53 -6.39 -0.02 5.52
N LEU A 54 -5.82 -0.98 4.81
CA LEU A 54 -6.33 -2.34 4.70
C LEU A 54 -6.03 -3.17 5.95
N PHE A 55 -5.15 -2.71 6.85
CA PHE A 55 -4.75 -3.42 8.07
C PHE A 55 -5.66 -3.13 9.27
N ASN A 56 -6.79 -2.44 9.07
CA ASN A 56 -7.78 -2.16 10.11
C ASN A 56 -9.10 -2.83 9.77
N ASP A 57 -9.25 -4.09 10.17
CA ASP A 57 -10.50 -4.87 10.03
C ASP A 57 -11.06 -4.95 8.60
N VAL A 58 -10.15 -5.02 7.60
CA VAL A 58 -10.51 -5.22 6.18
C VAL A 58 -9.95 -6.55 5.68
N ASP A 59 -10.81 -7.49 5.33
CA ASP A 59 -10.47 -8.84 4.87
C ASP A 59 -10.29 -8.90 3.35
N ILE A 60 -9.26 -8.21 2.87
CA ILE A 60 -8.93 -8.16 1.45
C ILE A 60 -7.42 -8.28 1.24
N VAL A 61 -7.01 -8.97 0.17
CA VAL A 61 -5.59 -9.11 -0.17
C VAL A 61 -5.12 -7.86 -0.94
N PRO A 62 -4.12 -7.11 -0.43
CA PRO A 62 -3.55 -5.96 -1.13
C PRO A 62 -2.75 -6.44 -2.35
N VAL A 63 -2.97 -5.79 -3.49
CA VAL A 63 -2.09 -5.87 -4.66
C VAL A 63 -1.35 -4.54 -4.75
N VAL A 64 -0.05 -4.55 -4.49
CA VAL A 64 0.76 -3.34 -4.41
C VAL A 64 1.51 -3.10 -5.71
N ARG A 65 1.79 -1.83 -6.00
CA ARG A 65 2.74 -1.42 -7.02
C ARG A 65 3.36 -0.11 -6.58
N GLY A 66 4.64 -0.14 -6.22
CA GLY A 66 5.39 0.98 -5.67
C GLY A 66 6.88 0.84 -5.95
N GLY A 67 7.66 1.90 -5.71
CA GLY A 67 9.13 1.85 -5.84
C GLY A 67 9.84 1.35 -4.57
N ALA A 68 9.09 1.06 -3.51
CA ALA A 68 9.62 0.58 -2.25
C ALA A 68 9.94 -0.92 -2.32
N ASN A 69 10.98 -1.34 -1.60
CA ASN A 69 11.26 -2.76 -1.41
C ASN A 69 10.33 -3.34 -0.32
N TYR A 70 9.10 -3.70 -0.68
CA TYR A 70 8.09 -4.22 0.25
C TYR A 70 8.61 -5.44 1.06
N LYS A 71 9.41 -6.31 0.44
CA LYS A 71 10.01 -7.51 1.07
C LYS A 71 10.93 -7.15 2.26
N SER A 72 11.49 -5.94 2.29
CA SER A 72 12.31 -5.45 3.40
C SER A 72 11.50 -4.89 4.59
N TYR A 73 10.23 -4.52 4.36
CA TYR A 73 9.37 -3.90 5.37
C TYR A 73 8.31 -4.85 5.91
N PHE A 74 7.88 -5.82 5.10
CA PHE A 74 6.76 -6.69 5.42
C PHE A 74 7.12 -8.16 5.14
N PRO A 75 6.69 -9.09 6.01
CA PRO A 75 6.72 -10.52 5.70
C PRO A 75 6.10 -10.87 4.34
N PRO A 76 6.53 -11.98 3.72
CA PRO A 76 5.90 -12.50 2.51
C PRO A 76 4.46 -12.95 2.77
N ASP A 77 3.73 -13.24 1.70
CA ASP A 77 2.38 -13.81 1.73
C ASP A 77 1.36 -12.97 2.51
N MET A 78 1.47 -11.64 2.44
CA MET A 78 0.48 -10.69 2.98
C MET A 78 -0.06 -9.73 1.92
N TYR A 79 0.61 -9.68 0.77
CA TYR A 79 0.30 -8.83 -0.36
C TYR A 79 0.85 -9.49 -1.63
N VAL A 80 0.29 -9.11 -2.77
CA VAL A 80 0.82 -9.47 -4.09
C VAL A 80 1.55 -8.23 -4.63
N ASP A 81 2.84 -8.35 -4.95
CA ASP A 81 3.58 -7.28 -5.61
C ASP A 81 3.41 -7.40 -7.12
N ALA A 82 2.74 -6.43 -7.75
CA ALA A 82 2.54 -6.43 -9.19
C ALA A 82 3.87 -6.40 -9.97
N SER A 83 4.94 -5.91 -9.34
CA SER A 83 6.27 -5.81 -9.95
C SER A 83 6.99 -7.17 -10.08
N ASP A 84 6.47 -8.22 -9.41
CA ASP A 84 6.99 -9.59 -9.53
C ASP A 84 6.48 -10.29 -10.81
N PHE A 85 5.60 -9.65 -11.59
CA PHE A 85 5.00 -10.21 -12.82
C PHE A 85 5.50 -9.50 -14.07
N SER A 86 5.62 -10.24 -15.17
CA SER A 86 6.12 -9.73 -16.45
C SER A 86 5.10 -8.89 -17.24
N SER A 87 3.80 -9.03 -16.93
CA SER A 87 2.69 -8.40 -17.66
C SER A 87 1.42 -8.29 -16.79
N PRO A 88 0.44 -7.44 -17.15
CA PRO A 88 -0.89 -7.41 -16.52
C PRO A 88 -1.61 -8.73 -16.62
N GLU A 89 -1.48 -9.42 -17.75
CA GLU A 89 -2.12 -10.70 -18.01
C GLU A 89 -1.56 -11.73 -17.04
N ALA A 90 -0.24 -11.80 -16.87
CA ALA A 90 0.38 -12.71 -15.90
C ALA A 90 -0.05 -12.40 -14.45
N LEU A 91 -0.19 -11.12 -14.09
CA LEU A 91 -0.75 -10.74 -12.80
C LEU A 91 -2.22 -11.16 -12.68
N ALA A 92 -3.03 -10.93 -13.71
CA ALA A 92 -4.45 -11.27 -13.72
C ALA A 92 -4.67 -12.77 -13.59
N ASP A 93 -3.91 -13.58 -14.33
CA ASP A 93 -3.93 -15.05 -14.26
C ASP A 93 -3.57 -15.52 -12.85
N TYR A 94 -2.53 -14.95 -12.25
CA TYR A 94 -2.14 -15.27 -10.88
C TYR A 94 -3.23 -14.92 -9.85
N LEU A 95 -3.86 -13.74 -9.99
CA LEU A 95 -4.93 -13.30 -9.09
C LEU A 95 -6.19 -14.15 -9.25
N ASP A 96 -6.52 -14.59 -10.46
CA ASP A 96 -7.64 -15.50 -10.71
C ASP A 96 -7.39 -16.87 -10.07
N ASP A 97 -6.21 -17.45 -10.27
CA ASP A 97 -5.79 -18.70 -9.64
C ASP A 97 -5.78 -18.61 -8.10
N LEU A 98 -5.19 -17.53 -7.55
CA LEU A 98 -5.19 -17.27 -6.12
C LEU A 98 -6.62 -17.08 -5.59
N GLY A 99 -7.49 -16.43 -6.36
CA GLY A 99 -8.89 -16.22 -6.01
C GLY A 99 -9.68 -17.54 -5.97
N LYS A 100 -9.34 -18.51 -6.81
CA LYS A 100 -9.98 -19.84 -6.84
C LYS A 100 -9.46 -20.77 -5.74
N ASP A 101 -8.20 -20.63 -5.34
CA ASP A 101 -7.61 -21.40 -4.24
C ASP A 101 -7.93 -20.78 -2.86
N LYS A 102 -8.98 -21.31 -2.23
CA LYS A 102 -9.43 -20.86 -0.90
C LYS A 102 -8.34 -21.00 0.17
N ALA A 103 -7.52 -22.04 0.14
CA ALA A 103 -6.52 -22.27 1.18
C ALA A 103 -5.37 -21.26 1.08
N ARG A 104 -4.87 -21.03 -0.15
CA ARG A 104 -3.86 -20.01 -0.42
C ARG A 104 -4.37 -18.61 -0.11
N TYR A 105 -5.58 -18.27 -0.58
CA TYR A 105 -6.18 -16.96 -0.31
C TYR A 105 -6.35 -16.68 1.20
N LEU A 106 -6.85 -17.65 1.96
CA LEU A 106 -6.98 -17.52 3.41
C LEU A 106 -5.62 -17.43 4.11
N ASN A 107 -4.56 -18.03 3.57
CA ASN A 107 -3.21 -17.85 4.12
C ASN A 107 -2.75 -16.40 4.02
N TYR A 108 -3.00 -15.73 2.88
CA TYR A 108 -2.71 -14.30 2.71
C TYR A 108 -3.44 -13.46 3.75
N LEU A 109 -4.75 -13.66 3.92
CA LEU A 109 -5.54 -12.91 4.91
C LEU A 109 -5.07 -13.19 6.34
N ARG A 110 -4.80 -14.45 6.70
CA ARG A 110 -4.30 -14.82 8.02
C ARG A 110 -2.96 -14.16 8.33
N ASN A 111 -2.04 -14.12 7.37
CA ASN A 111 -0.74 -13.50 7.57
C ASN A 111 -0.88 -11.98 7.71
N LYS A 112 -1.64 -11.35 6.82
CA LYS A 112 -1.93 -9.91 6.86
C LYS A 112 -2.55 -9.51 8.20
N ASN A 113 -3.58 -10.23 8.65
CA ASN A 113 -4.38 -9.89 9.83
C ASN A 113 -3.65 -10.15 11.18
N LYS A 114 -2.43 -10.70 11.15
CA LYS A 114 -1.53 -10.67 12.32
C LYS A 114 -1.09 -9.25 12.68
N TYR A 115 -1.19 -8.33 11.73
CA TYR A 115 -0.76 -6.95 11.86
C TYR A 115 -1.97 -6.01 11.78
N ARG A 116 -1.91 -4.92 12.54
CA ARG A 116 -2.91 -3.85 12.52
C ARG A 116 -2.24 -2.50 12.47
N MET A 117 -2.91 -1.51 11.88
CA MET A 117 -2.46 -0.13 12.01
C MET A 117 -2.76 0.38 13.41
N VAL A 118 -1.72 0.83 14.11
CA VAL A 118 -1.87 1.45 15.43
C VAL A 118 -2.17 2.93 15.22
N LEU A 119 -3.46 3.28 15.28
CA LEU A 119 -3.94 4.67 15.15
C LEU A 119 -4.05 5.40 16.50
N ASP A 120 -4.14 4.67 17.62
CA ASP A 120 -4.27 5.28 18.95
C ASP A 120 -3.00 6.05 19.33
N ARG A 121 -3.21 7.29 19.81
CA ARG A 121 -2.21 8.31 20.21
C ARG A 121 -0.94 7.65 20.75
N PRO A 122 0.12 7.51 19.93
CA PRO A 122 1.00 6.39 20.20
C PRO A 122 2.11 6.81 21.14
N ASP A 123 2.61 5.88 21.94
CA ASP A 123 3.94 5.95 22.56
C ASP A 123 5.07 6.03 21.51
N TRP A 124 4.77 6.30 20.22
CA TRP A 124 5.76 6.39 19.15
C TRP A 124 6.67 7.58 19.31
N GLN A 125 6.20 8.74 19.81
CA GLN A 125 7.10 9.87 20.06
C GLN A 125 8.11 9.49 21.15
N CYS A 126 7.66 8.81 22.21
CA CYS A 126 8.53 8.31 23.28
C CYS A 126 9.46 7.19 22.80
N LYS A 127 8.97 6.22 22.02
CA LYS A 127 9.77 5.14 21.41
C LYS A 127 10.79 5.70 20.41
N LEU A 128 10.40 6.68 19.60
CA LEU A 128 11.28 7.40 18.69
C LEU A 128 12.33 8.16 19.48
N CYS A 129 11.95 8.91 20.51
CA CYS A 129 12.88 9.60 21.40
C CYS A 129 13.89 8.63 22.04
N LYS A 130 13.41 7.51 22.60
CA LYS A 130 14.25 6.45 23.16
C LYS A 130 15.19 5.84 22.11
N LYS A 131 14.70 5.62 20.88
CA LYS A 131 15.51 5.11 19.77
C LYS A 131 16.56 6.13 19.36
N LEU A 132 16.22 7.40 19.18
CA LEU A 132 17.16 8.47 18.85
C LEU A 132 18.22 8.68 19.96
N PHE A 133 17.82 8.48 21.22
CA PHE A 133 18.74 8.56 22.35
C PHE A 133 19.73 7.38 22.38
N ASN A 134 19.24 6.15 22.21
CA ASN A 134 20.04 4.93 22.32
C ASN A 134 20.82 4.57 21.04
N ASP A 135 20.21 4.76 19.87
CA ASP A 135 20.79 4.42 18.58
C ASP A 135 21.73 5.54 18.12
N LYS A 136 23.03 5.33 18.32
CA LYS A 136 24.06 6.28 17.91
C LYS A 136 24.42 6.16 16.43
N LYS A 137 23.76 5.29 15.65
CA LYS A 137 24.00 5.19 14.20
C LYS A 137 23.47 6.44 13.52
N VAL A 138 24.40 7.25 13.02
CA VAL A 138 24.05 8.49 12.34
C VAL A 138 23.90 8.26 10.84
N ARG A 139 22.66 8.26 10.33
CA ARG A 139 22.37 8.41 8.89
C ARG A 139 22.14 9.90 8.62
N ARG A 140 23.02 10.51 7.82
CA ARG A 140 22.97 11.95 7.48
C ARG A 140 22.74 12.12 5.99
N TYR A 141 21.66 12.80 5.62
CA TYR A 141 21.43 13.26 4.26
C TYR A 141 21.92 14.70 4.14
N ARG A 142 23.01 14.92 3.40
CA ARG A 142 23.60 16.26 3.23
C ARG A 142 22.70 17.19 2.41
N ASN A 143 21.90 16.62 1.51
CA ASN A 143 20.97 17.35 0.68
C ASN A 143 19.65 16.57 0.62
N VAL A 144 18.68 16.99 1.44
CA VAL A 144 17.35 16.36 1.50
C VAL A 144 16.62 16.50 0.17
N HIS A 145 16.78 17.64 -0.52
CA HIS A 145 16.17 17.85 -1.82
C HIS A 145 16.71 16.85 -2.85
N ALA A 146 18.05 16.70 -2.95
CA ALA A 146 18.65 15.72 -3.86
C ALA A 146 18.31 14.27 -3.47
N TRP A 147 18.21 13.95 -2.17
CA TRP A 147 17.73 12.63 -1.75
C TRP A 147 16.28 12.39 -2.19
N LEU A 148 15.42 13.41 -2.15
CA LEU A 148 14.04 13.33 -2.61
C LEU A 148 13.89 13.32 -4.14
N THR A 149 14.76 14.00 -4.89
CA THR A 149 14.58 14.24 -6.33
C THR A 149 15.51 13.47 -7.25
N ASN A 150 16.65 12.98 -6.77
CA ASN A 150 17.67 12.38 -7.63
C ASN A 150 17.48 10.87 -7.75
N LYS A 151 16.74 10.42 -8.79
CA LYS A 151 16.51 8.99 -9.14
C LYS A 151 15.86 8.13 -8.07
N SER A 152 15.28 8.74 -7.05
CA SER A 152 14.52 8.09 -5.98
C SER A 152 13.09 7.76 -6.42
N CYS A 153 12.58 8.37 -7.49
CA CYS A 153 11.20 8.27 -7.94
C CYS A 153 11.12 8.24 -9.46
N HIS A 154 10.22 7.42 -10.01
CA HIS A 154 9.83 7.49 -11.41
C HIS A 154 8.30 7.37 -11.55
N ASP A 155 7.79 7.86 -12.67
CA ASP A 155 6.36 7.76 -12.97
C ASP A 155 5.98 6.30 -13.23
N PRO A 156 4.75 5.90 -12.86
CA PRO A 156 4.26 4.54 -13.08
C PRO A 156 3.99 4.19 -14.56
N MET A 157 4.54 4.96 -15.51
CA MET A 157 4.33 4.87 -16.96
C MET A 157 5.12 3.75 -17.65
N ASP A 158 5.83 2.92 -16.90
CA ASP A 158 6.49 1.74 -17.46
C ASP A 158 5.44 0.77 -18.03
N SER A 159 5.56 0.53 -19.32
CA SER A 159 4.55 -0.06 -20.22
C SER A 159 4.25 -1.54 -19.95
N ALA A 160 5.07 -2.20 -19.12
CA ALA A 160 4.95 -3.62 -18.82
C ALA A 160 3.72 -4.00 -17.97
N LEU A 161 2.93 -3.02 -17.49
CA LEU A 161 1.68 -3.30 -16.75
C LEU A 161 0.43 -2.61 -17.36
N PHE A 162 0.54 -1.97 -18.52
CA PHE A 162 -0.59 -1.27 -19.17
C PHE A 162 -0.51 -1.22 -20.71
N MET A 163 0.33 -2.05 -21.35
CA MET A 163 0.31 -2.34 -22.79
C MET A 163 -0.18 -3.75 -23.05
#